data_AF-A0A7S1V1C5-F1
#
_entry.id   AF-A0A7S1V1C5-F1
#
_cell.length_a   1.000
_cell.length_b   1.000
_cell.length_c   1.000
_cell.angle_alpha   90.00
_cell.angle_beta   90.00
_cell.angle_gamma   90.00
#
_symmetry.space_group_name_H-M   'P 1'
#
loop_
_entity.id
_entity.type
_entity.pdbx_description
1 polymer ?
#
loop_
_entity_poly.entity_id
_entity_poly.type
_entity_poly.pdbx_seq_one_letter_code
_entity_poly.pdbx_strand_id
1 'polypeptide(L)'
;GHERPSLDPAWSTPLRILMKRSWEPDPAMRPSAASVHKILKREISALRDGDETGLENIKRRSTFVLNKDSVANPNANGRPRGMGQRMDSIKNFRHSMQKQASLREAGLMSASGDTTKPSSLSGSSRRN
;
A
#
# COMPACT_ATOMS: atom_id res chain seq x y z
N GLY A 1 35.18 -22.01 3.24
CA GLY A 1 34.37 -20.78 3.33
C GLY A 1 34.19 -20.23 1.94
N HIS A 2 33.03 -19.67 1.62
CA HIS A 2 32.82 -19.05 0.30
C HIS A 2 33.63 -17.76 0.23
N GLU A 3 34.71 -17.78 -0.55
CA GLU A 3 35.51 -16.58 -0.85
C GLU A 3 34.62 -15.51 -1.48
N ARG A 4 34.90 -14.25 -1.14
CA ARG A 4 34.21 -13.11 -1.73
C ARG A 4 34.76 -12.89 -3.14
N PRO A 5 33.91 -12.54 -4.12
CA PRO A 5 34.38 -12.30 -5.47
C PRO A 5 35.32 -11.09 -5.51
N SER A 6 36.30 -11.15 -6.40
CA SER A 6 37.18 -10.02 -6.69
C SER A 6 36.40 -8.85 -7.27
N LEU A 7 36.70 -7.63 -6.81
CA LEU A 7 36.07 -6.41 -7.34
C LEU A 7 36.83 -5.92 -8.57
N ASP A 8 36.09 -5.48 -9.58
CA ASP A 8 36.63 -4.88 -10.80
C ASP A 8 37.39 -3.58 -10.47
N PRO A 9 38.66 -3.44 -10.88
CA PRO A 9 39.42 -2.21 -10.69
C PRO A 9 38.88 -1.00 -11.46
N ALA A 10 38.09 -1.21 -12.52
CA ALA A 10 37.47 -0.13 -13.30
C ALA A 10 36.36 0.60 -12.52
N TRP A 11 35.83 0.01 -11.44
CA TRP A 11 34.81 0.64 -10.62
C TRP A 11 35.38 1.82 -9.83
N SER A 12 34.52 2.81 -9.60
CA SER A 12 34.89 3.97 -8.79
C SER A 12 35.31 3.55 -7.38
N THR A 13 36.28 4.28 -6.82
CA THR A 13 36.78 4.04 -5.46
C THR A 13 35.65 3.97 -4.42
N PRO A 14 34.63 4.86 -4.44
CA PRO A 14 33.50 4.79 -3.51
C PRO A 14 32.73 3.45 -3.60
N LEU A 15 32.47 2.95 -4.81
CA LEU A 15 31.78 1.66 -5.01
C LEU A 15 32.61 0.49 -4.50
N ARG A 16 33.93 0.50 -4.76
CA ARG A 16 34.83 -0.55 -4.28
C ARG A 16 34.89 -0.61 -2.76
N ILE A 17 34.96 0.54 -2.09
CA ILE A 17 34.93 0.64 -0.62
C ILE A 17 33.57 0.16 -0.08
N LEU A 18 32.48 0.60 -0.68
CA LEU A 18 31.13 0.22 -0.30
C LEU A 18 30.94 -1.30 -0.33
N MET A 19 31.38 -1.96 -1.41
CA MET A 19 31.27 -3.41 -1.57
C MET A 19 32.11 -4.17 -0.54
N LYS A 20 33.36 -3.74 -0.30
CA LYS A 20 34.21 -4.34 0.73
C LYS A 20 33.55 -4.28 2.12
N ARG A 21 33.06 -3.10 2.52
CA ARG A 21 32.43 -2.91 3.84
C ARG A 21 31.08 -3.63 3.98
N SER A 22 30.35 -3.81 2.88
CA SER A 22 29.08 -4.54 2.87
C SER A 22 29.25 -6.04 3.15
N TRP A 23 30.46 -6.56 2.95
CA TRP A 23 30.80 -7.96 3.17
C TRP A 23 31.58 -8.23 4.47
N GLU A 24 31.69 -7.23 5.35
CA GLU A 24 32.33 -7.42 6.66
C GLU A 24 31.72 -8.62 7.42
N PRO A 25 32.56 -9.47 8.03
CA PRO A 25 32.09 -10.59 8.86
C PRO A 25 31.20 -10.09 10.00
N ASP A 26 31.60 -8.98 10.64
CA ASP A 26 30.83 -8.32 11.68
C ASP A 26 29.67 -7.51 11.07
N PRO A 27 28.40 -7.86 11.37
CA PRO A 27 27.24 -7.10 10.90
C PRO A 27 27.20 -5.66 11.40
N ALA A 28 27.77 -5.36 12.57
CA ALA A 28 27.77 -4.01 13.14
C ALA A 28 28.66 -3.05 12.34
N MET A 29 29.66 -3.59 11.65
CA MET A 29 30.59 -2.83 10.80
C MET A 29 30.06 -2.58 9.39
N ARG A 30 28.96 -3.25 9.00
CA ARG A 30 28.33 -3.08 7.69
C ARG A 30 27.66 -1.71 7.60
N PRO A 31 27.68 -1.07 6.43
CA PRO A 31 27.02 0.21 6.22
C PRO A 31 25.50 0.07 6.38
N SER A 32 24.87 1.07 6.99
CA SER A 32 23.41 1.13 7.07
C SER A 32 22.80 1.33 5.68
N ALA A 33 21.58 0.84 5.47
CA ALA A 33 20.86 1.00 4.19
C ALA A 33 20.76 2.48 3.77
N ALA A 34 20.58 3.40 4.72
CA ALA A 34 20.57 4.84 4.44
C ALA A 34 21.93 5.35 3.95
N SER A 35 23.04 4.84 4.50
CA SER A 35 24.39 5.18 4.04
C SER A 35 24.67 4.63 2.65
N VAL A 36 24.30 3.36 2.40
CA VAL A 36 24.38 2.73 1.07
C VAL A 36 23.61 3.57 0.04
N HIS A 37 22.37 3.94 0.34
CA HIS A 37 21.54 4.76 -0.53
C HIS A 37 22.17 6.11 -0.87
N LYS A 38 22.73 6.81 0.13
CA LYS A 38 23.41 8.10 -0.08
C LYS A 38 24.63 7.98 -1.00
N ILE A 39 25.44 6.94 -0.82
CA ILE A 39 26.63 6.70 -1.65
C ILE A 39 26.20 6.41 -3.08
N LEU A 40 25.26 5.48 -3.27
CA LEU A 40 24.78 5.11 -4.61
C LEU A 40 24.11 6.29 -5.33
N LYS A 41 23.27 7.06 -4.63
CA LYS A 41 22.64 8.26 -5.21
C LYS A 41 23.69 9.24 -5.71
N ARG A 42 24.71 9.53 -4.89
CA ARG A 42 25.81 10.42 -5.27
C ARG A 42 26.56 9.92 -6.50
N GLU A 43 26.89 8.63 -6.57
CA GLU A 43 27.60 8.06 -7.71
C GLU A 43 26.76 8.14 -9.00
N ILE A 44 25.46 7.85 -8.92
CA ILE A 44 24.57 7.97 -10.08
C ILE A 44 24.45 9.43 -10.52
N SER A 45 24.26 10.37 -9.60
CA SER A 45 24.23 11.80 -9.91
C SER A 45 25.55 12.24 -10.55
N ALA A 46 26.71 11.78 -10.06
CA ALA A 46 28.02 12.11 -10.64
C ALA A 46 28.19 11.57 -12.07
N LEU A 47 27.63 10.40 -12.37
CA LEU A 47 27.61 9.84 -13.74
C LEU A 47 26.64 10.56 -14.69
N ARG A 48 25.70 11.35 -14.14
CA ARG A 48 24.69 12.10 -14.90
C ARG A 48 24.90 13.62 -14.82
N ASP A 49 26.14 14.06 -14.62
CA ASP A 49 26.51 15.48 -14.53
C ASP A 49 25.71 16.28 -13.47
N GLY A 50 25.30 15.59 -12.40
CA GLY A 50 24.52 16.15 -11.30
C GLY A 50 23.00 16.00 -11.44
N ASP A 51 22.50 15.37 -12.51
CA ASP A 51 21.06 15.14 -12.68
C ASP A 51 20.52 14.08 -11.68
N GLU A 52 19.68 14.55 -10.77
CA GLU A 52 19.02 13.73 -9.75
C GLU A 52 17.62 13.22 -10.16
N THR A 53 17.18 13.50 -11.38
CA THR A 53 15.82 13.16 -11.84
C THR A 53 15.59 11.65 -11.82
N GLY A 54 14.55 11.20 -11.12
CA GLY A 54 14.18 9.79 -11.01
C GLY A 54 14.91 9.03 -9.90
N LEU A 55 15.70 9.72 -9.07
CA LEU A 55 16.35 9.16 -7.87
C LEU A 55 15.55 9.38 -6.59
N GLU A 56 14.32 9.90 -6.69
CA GLU A 56 13.41 10.03 -5.57
C GLU A 56 12.93 8.67 -5.04
N ASN A 57 12.72 8.60 -3.72
CA ASN A 57 12.21 7.39 -3.08
C ASN A 57 10.74 7.18 -3.47
N ILE A 58 10.48 6.46 -4.55
CA ILE A 58 9.14 5.99 -4.88
C ILE A 58 8.79 4.88 -3.90
N LYS A 59 8.05 5.25 -2.84
CA LYS A 59 7.50 4.29 -1.88
C LYS A 59 6.46 3.43 -2.60
N ARG A 60 6.91 2.34 -3.24
CA ARG A 60 6.01 1.36 -3.84
C ARG A 60 5.06 0.86 -2.76
N ARG A 61 3.76 0.94 -3.03
CA ARG A 61 2.77 0.16 -2.27
C ARG A 61 3.13 -1.32 -2.48
N SER A 62 3.45 -2.01 -1.38
CA SER A 62 3.74 -3.43 -1.40
C SER A 62 2.65 -4.18 -2.18
N THR A 63 3.05 -4.92 -3.20
CA THR A 63 2.15 -5.75 -4.02
C THR A 63 2.01 -7.16 -3.44
N PHE A 64 2.34 -7.39 -2.17
CA PHE A 64 1.94 -8.62 -1.50
C PHE A 64 0.42 -8.66 -1.42
N VAL A 65 -0.18 -9.25 -2.44
CA VAL A 65 -1.50 -9.84 -2.36
C VAL A 65 -1.35 -11.07 -1.47
N LEU A 66 -1.44 -10.89 -0.14
CA LEU A 66 -1.82 -12.00 0.72
C LEU A 66 -3.27 -12.33 0.34
N ASN A 67 -3.44 -13.25 -0.60
CA ASN A 67 -4.70 -13.95 -0.77
C ASN A 67 -4.98 -14.63 0.57
N LYS A 68 -5.87 -14.04 1.36
CA LYS A 68 -6.38 -14.58 2.63
C LYS A 68 -7.25 -15.84 2.42
N ASP A 69 -7.19 -16.40 1.23
CA ASP A 69 -7.98 -17.55 0.79
C ASP A 69 -7.11 -18.81 0.56
N SER A 70 -5.78 -18.71 0.63
CA SER A 70 -4.89 -19.90 0.47
C SER A 70 -4.79 -20.79 1.71
N VAL A 71 -5.54 -20.53 2.79
CA VAL A 71 -5.50 -21.33 4.02
C VAL A 71 -6.91 -21.67 4.55
N ALA A 72 -7.86 -22.01 3.68
CA ALA A 72 -9.07 -22.72 4.08
C ALA A 72 -9.83 -23.29 2.87
N ASN A 73 -9.39 -24.43 2.34
CA ASN A 73 -10.34 -25.38 1.77
C ASN A 73 -10.56 -26.52 2.76
N PRO A 74 -11.59 -26.44 3.62
CA PRO A 74 -12.28 -27.60 4.10
C PRO A 74 -13.65 -27.62 3.43
N ASN A 75 -13.72 -27.96 2.14
CA ASN A 75 -14.93 -28.58 1.62
C ASN A 75 -14.98 -30.03 2.14
N ALA A 76 -15.21 -30.13 3.45
CA ALA A 76 -15.75 -31.30 4.11
C ALA A 76 -16.96 -30.78 4.91
N ASN A 77 -18.14 -31.01 4.35
CA ASN A 77 -19.45 -30.77 4.93
C ASN A 77 -19.47 -30.72 6.47
N GLY A 78 -19.68 -29.53 7.04
CA GLY A 78 -19.78 -29.40 8.50
C GLY A 78 -20.06 -27.99 9.02
N ARG A 79 -21.27 -27.47 8.77
CA ARG A 79 -22.01 -26.42 9.53
C ARG A 79 -21.24 -25.16 10.03
N PRO A 80 -21.63 -23.93 9.64
CA PRO A 80 -21.15 -22.73 10.32
C PRO A 80 -21.88 -22.57 11.67
N ARG A 81 -21.20 -22.85 12.79
CA ARG A 81 -21.56 -22.30 14.11
C ARG A 81 -21.02 -20.87 14.17
N GLY A 82 -21.94 -19.92 14.33
CA GLY A 82 -21.61 -18.51 14.53
C GLY A 82 -21.07 -18.20 15.93
N MET A 83 -20.35 -17.08 16.02
CA MET A 83 -20.45 -16.03 17.04
C MET A 83 -19.20 -15.15 16.89
N GLY A 84 -19.37 -13.85 16.61
CA GLY A 84 -18.26 -12.90 16.70
C GLY A 84 -18.09 -11.94 15.51
N GLN A 85 -18.99 -11.94 14.53
CA GLN A 85 -19.09 -10.77 13.65
C GLN A 85 -19.71 -9.59 14.42
N ARG A 86 -19.28 -8.37 14.07
CA ARG A 86 -20.16 -7.17 13.96
C ARG A 86 -20.49 -6.32 15.19
N MET A 87 -19.87 -6.48 16.36
CA MET A 87 -20.27 -5.68 17.52
C MET A 87 -19.78 -4.22 17.59
N ASP A 88 -19.11 -3.69 16.56
CA ASP A 88 -18.82 -2.24 16.48
C ASP A 88 -19.81 -1.46 15.60
N SER A 89 -20.65 -2.14 14.81
CA SER A 89 -21.63 -1.47 13.95
C SER A 89 -22.87 -0.97 14.70
N ILE A 90 -23.15 -1.48 15.91
CA ILE A 90 -24.35 -1.16 16.68
C ILE A 90 -24.24 0.21 17.38
N LYS A 91 -23.02 0.65 17.74
CA LYS A 91 -22.79 1.93 18.42
C LYS A 91 -23.12 3.14 17.52
N ASN A 92 -22.88 3.02 16.22
CA ASN A 92 -23.10 4.09 15.24
C ASN A 92 -24.57 4.21 14.81
N PHE A 93 -25.32 3.10 14.79
CA PHE A 93 -26.74 3.12 14.44
C PHE A 93 -27.59 3.81 15.52
N ARG A 94 -27.31 3.55 16.81
CA ARG A 94 -28.04 4.15 17.93
C ARG A 94 -27.86 5.67 17.99
N HIS A 95 -26.65 6.18 17.74
CA HIS A 95 -26.40 7.64 17.66
C HIS A 95 -27.09 8.30 16.47
N SER A 96 -27.19 7.61 15.33
CA SER A 96 -27.86 8.15 14.13
C SER A 96 -29.38 8.27 14.32
N MET A 97 -30.02 7.32 15.01
CA MET A 97 -31.46 7.37 15.28
C MET A 97 -31.84 8.42 16.32
N GLN A 98 -30.99 8.63 17.34
CA GLN A 98 -31.23 9.68 18.36
C GLN A 98 -31.20 11.09 17.73
N LYS A 99 -30.32 11.31 16.74
CA LYS A 99 -30.21 12.58 16.02
C LYS A 99 -31.41 12.85 15.09
N GLN A 100 -32.02 11.82 14.51
CA GLN A 100 -33.22 11.97 13.68
C GLN A 100 -34.50 12.23 14.51
N ALA A 101 -34.58 11.68 15.73
CA ALA A 101 -35.71 11.95 16.63
C ALA A 101 -35.73 13.40 17.16
N SER A 102 -34.56 13.95 17.50
CA SER A 102 -34.42 15.32 18.00
C SER A 102 -34.74 16.39 16.94
N LEU A 103 -34.53 16.11 15.65
CA LEU A 103 -34.86 17.04 14.56
C LEU A 103 -36.35 17.08 14.21
N ARG A 104 -37.11 16.04 14.55
CA ARG A 104 -38.57 16.01 14.33
C ARG A 104 -39.36 16.74 15.43
N GLU A 105 -38.87 16.76 16.67
CA GLU A 105 -39.51 17.56 17.74
C GLU A 105 -39.27 19.07 17.61
N ALA A 106 -38.22 19.49 16.90
CA ALA A 106 -37.92 20.91 16.67
C ALA A 106 -38.78 21.59 15.58
N GLY A 107 -39.80 20.90 15.03
CA GLY A 107 -40.80 21.51 14.14
C GLY A 107 -40.28 22.08 12.81
N LEU A 108 -39.09 21.65 12.34
CA LEU A 108 -38.35 22.35 11.28
C LEU A 108 -38.34 21.69 9.90
N MET A 109 -39.14 20.65 9.61
CA MET A 109 -39.26 20.14 8.23
C MET A 109 -40.70 19.78 7.86
N SER A 110 -41.33 20.72 7.15
CA SER A 110 -42.56 20.50 6.38
C SER A 110 -42.33 19.49 5.26
N ALA A 111 -43.28 18.57 5.10
CA ALA A 111 -43.35 17.68 3.97
C ALA A 111 -43.69 18.49 2.70
N SER A 112 -42.77 18.51 1.75
CA SER A 112 -43.05 18.97 0.39
C SER A 112 -42.40 17.96 -0.54
N GLY A 113 -43.24 17.14 -1.15
CA GLY A 113 -42.82 16.30 -2.26
C GLY A 113 -42.43 17.16 -3.45
N ASP A 114 -41.53 16.66 -4.29
CA ASP A 114 -41.78 16.74 -5.71
C ASP A 114 -41.01 15.64 -6.46
N THR A 115 -41.63 15.24 -7.55
CA THR A 115 -41.40 14.07 -8.36
C THR A 115 -40.62 14.54 -9.58
N THR A 116 -39.43 14.03 -9.86
CA THR A 116 -38.87 14.14 -11.22
C THR A 116 -37.97 12.94 -11.54
N LYS A 117 -38.53 11.99 -12.29
CA LYS A 117 -37.78 11.09 -13.17
C LYS A 117 -37.27 11.89 -14.38
N PRO A 118 -36.11 11.54 -14.94
CA PRO A 118 -36.11 11.09 -16.33
C PRO A 118 -35.30 9.78 -16.45
N SER A 119 -35.92 8.67 -16.84
CA SER A 119 -36.07 8.21 -18.23
C SER A 119 -34.74 7.84 -18.90
N SER A 120 -34.52 6.52 -18.94
CA SER A 120 -33.77 5.74 -19.92
C SER A 120 -33.72 6.33 -21.33
N LEU A 121 -32.61 6.12 -22.04
CA LEU A 121 -32.61 5.38 -23.32
C LEU A 121 -31.22 5.23 -23.95
N SER A 122 -30.98 3.99 -24.39
CA SER A 122 -30.15 3.57 -25.53
C SER A 122 -28.62 3.74 -25.43
N GLY A 123 -27.79 2.80 -25.85
CA GLY A 123 -28.05 1.60 -26.65
C GLY A 123 -27.11 1.56 -27.84
N SER A 124 -26.46 0.40 -27.98
CA SER A 124 -26.02 -0.19 -29.24
C SER A 124 -24.62 0.10 -29.80
N SER A 125 -23.96 -1.03 -30.07
CA SER A 125 -23.39 -1.43 -31.38
C SER A 125 -21.86 -1.50 -31.52
N ARG A 126 -21.38 -2.73 -31.31
CA ARG A 126 -20.58 -3.57 -32.23
C ARG A 126 -20.12 -2.95 -33.55
N ARG A 127 -18.82 -3.13 -33.82
CA ARG A 127 -18.13 -3.77 -34.99
C ARG A 127 -16.70 -3.19 -35.04
N ASN A 128 -15.65 -3.91 -35.41
CA ASN A 128 -15.50 -5.12 -36.21
C ASN A 128 -14.28 -5.90 -35.70
#